data_AF-A0A928S0G7-F1
#
_entry.id   AF-A0A928S0G7-F1
#
_cell.length_a   1.000
_cell.length_b   1.000
_cell.length_c   1.000
_cell.angle_alpha   90.00
_cell.angle_beta   90.00
_cell.angle_gamma   90.00
#
_symmetry.space_group_name_H-M   'P 1'
#
loop_
_entity.id
_entity.type
_entity.pdbx_description
1 polymer ?
#
loop_
_entity_poly.entity_id
_entity_poly.type
_entity_poly.pdbx_seq_one_letter_code
_entity_poly.pdbx_strand_id
1 'polypeptide(L)'
;MRQTLLLCLLLAIFTVFGVSKYADSADEPKLIREDPLQDMDALMKTADRLWKDTSLGTAGVSCSTCHPDGKDLRAEPFPRRIEMANDILTLDQMINFCMTFPMKGKPLQWNSREMTALAAYVKAHAK
;
A
#
# COMPACT_ATOMS: atom_id res chain seq x y z
N MET A 1 64.45 -33.64 -0.73
CA MET A 1 63.01 -33.93 -0.50
C MET A 1 62.23 -32.63 -0.29
N ARG A 2 62.41 -31.65 -1.18
CA ARG A 2 62.01 -30.25 -1.01
C ARG A 2 60.97 -29.82 -2.06
N GLN A 3 60.27 -30.79 -2.65
CA GLN A 3 59.51 -30.58 -3.89
C GLN A 3 58.14 -31.25 -3.92
N THR A 4 57.71 -31.88 -2.82
CA THR A 4 56.38 -32.52 -2.70
C THR A 4 55.38 -31.72 -1.86
N LEU A 5 55.79 -30.64 -1.18
CA LEU A 5 54.87 -29.81 -0.39
C LEU A 5 54.13 -28.72 -1.20
N LEU A 6 54.51 -28.47 -2.46
CA LEU A 6 53.95 -27.37 -3.25
C LEU A 6 52.67 -27.71 -4.02
N LEU A 7 52.16 -28.94 -3.92
CA LEU A 7 50.99 -29.38 -4.71
C LEU A 7 49.65 -29.34 -3.96
N CYS A 8 49.64 -29.07 -2.64
CA CYS A 8 48.39 -28.94 -1.87
C CYS A 8 47.91 -27.49 -1.70
N LEU A 9 48.74 -26.49 -2.03
CA LEU A 9 48.39 -25.08 -1.78
C LEU A 9 47.63 -24.39 -2.91
N LEU A 10 47.44 -25.05 -4.07
CA LEU A 10 46.86 -24.42 -5.27
C LEU A 10 45.40 -24.79 -5.60
N LEU A 11 44.76 -25.66 -4.80
CA LEU A 11 43.37 -26.10 -5.07
C LEU A 11 42.31 -25.54 -4.12
N ALA A 12 42.67 -24.66 -3.18
CA ALA A 12 41.72 -24.08 -2.21
C ALA A 12 41.33 -22.62 -2.50
N ILE A 13 41.72 -22.03 -3.63
CA ILE A 13 41.50 -20.59 -3.92
C ILE A 13 40.25 -20.35 -4.81
N PHE A 14 39.59 -21.39 -5.33
CA PHE A 14 38.59 -21.23 -6.40
C PHE A 14 37.10 -21.33 -6.00
N THR A 15 36.73 -21.33 -4.72
CA THR A 15 35.31 -21.56 -4.33
C THR A 15 34.62 -20.48 -3.51
N VAL A 16 35.18 -19.27 -3.37
CA VAL A 16 34.51 -18.19 -2.58
C VAL A 16 34.28 -16.91 -3.38
N PHE A 17 33.89 -17.03 -4.65
CA PHE A 17 33.32 -15.90 -5.42
C PHE A 17 31.91 -16.21 -5.94
N GLY A 18 31.12 -16.89 -5.12
CA GLY A 18 29.67 -16.97 -5.27
C GLY A 18 28.96 -16.15 -4.21
N VAL A 19 29.42 -14.91 -3.93
CA VAL A 19 28.67 -14.00 -3.06
C VAL A 19 27.43 -13.58 -3.84
N SER A 20 26.29 -14.05 -3.35
CA SER A 20 24.96 -13.69 -3.80
C SER A 20 24.87 -12.20 -4.15
N LYS A 21 24.40 -11.87 -5.36
CA LYS A 21 24.09 -10.50 -5.80
C LYS A 21 23.03 -9.77 -4.95
N TYR A 22 22.59 -10.38 -3.85
CA TYR A 22 21.61 -9.85 -2.90
C TYR A 22 22.25 -9.43 -1.56
N ALA A 23 23.57 -9.51 -1.41
CA ALA A 23 24.25 -9.27 -0.12
C ALA A 23 24.78 -7.84 0.08
N ASP A 24 24.71 -6.99 -0.94
CA ASP A 24 24.95 -5.54 -0.81
C ASP A 24 23.59 -4.88 -1.09
N SER A 25 22.75 -4.65 -0.07
CA SER A 25 23.07 -3.57 0.84
C SER A 25 22.40 -3.64 2.22
N ALA A 26 23.18 -3.23 3.22
CA ALA A 26 22.68 -2.75 4.50
C ALA A 26 22.08 -1.33 4.36
N ASP A 27 21.23 -1.11 3.35
CA ASP A 27 20.75 0.21 2.91
C ASP A 27 19.51 0.70 3.68
N GLU A 28 19.41 2.03 3.74
CA GLU A 28 18.23 2.79 4.14
C GLU A 28 16.93 2.27 3.50
N PRO A 29 15.77 2.37 4.19
CA PRO A 29 14.51 1.89 3.65
C PRO A 29 14.14 2.58 2.33
N LYS A 30 13.87 1.79 1.29
CA LYS A 30 13.33 2.30 0.02
C LYS A 30 11.93 2.88 0.27
N LEU A 31 11.81 4.20 0.14
CA LEU A 31 10.57 4.90 0.43
C LEU A 31 9.58 4.77 -0.74
N ILE A 32 8.32 4.46 -0.44
CA ILE A 32 7.22 4.45 -1.42
C ILE A 32 6.77 5.88 -1.82
N ARG A 33 7.18 6.89 -1.05
CA ARG A 33 6.85 8.31 -1.20
C ARG A 33 7.91 9.19 -0.53
N GLU A 34 8.09 10.42 -1.00
CA GLU A 34 9.12 11.35 -0.49
C GLU A 34 8.93 11.70 0.99
N ASP A 35 7.68 11.92 1.44
CA ASP A 35 7.33 12.19 2.84
C ASP A 35 6.54 11.00 3.44
N PRO A 36 7.20 10.13 4.24
CA PRO A 36 6.57 8.99 4.88
C PRO A 36 5.49 9.37 5.89
N LEU A 37 4.44 8.56 5.95
CA LEU A 37 3.40 8.67 6.98
C LEU A 37 3.89 8.00 8.27
N GLN A 38 4.07 8.77 9.35
CA GLN A 38 4.59 8.27 10.63
C GLN A 38 3.59 8.39 11.80
N ASP A 39 2.57 9.24 11.66
CA ASP A 39 1.60 9.53 12.71
C ASP A 39 0.22 9.01 12.30
N MET A 40 -0.24 7.97 13.01
CA MET A 40 -1.55 7.36 12.78
C MET A 40 -2.72 8.28 13.15
N ASP A 41 -2.56 9.14 14.16
CA ASP A 41 -3.61 10.08 14.57
C ASP A 41 -3.77 11.18 13.52
N ALA A 42 -2.67 11.71 12.99
CA ALA A 42 -2.70 12.66 11.88
C ALA A 42 -3.28 12.02 10.59
N LEU A 43 -2.97 10.76 10.34
CA LEU A 43 -3.54 10.01 9.22
C LEU A 43 -5.06 9.86 9.37
N MET A 44 -5.54 9.47 10.56
CA MET A 44 -6.97 9.30 10.81
C MET A 44 -7.74 10.63 10.77
N LYS A 45 -7.17 11.74 11.27
CA LYS A 45 -7.75 13.09 11.08
C LYS A 45 -7.91 13.45 9.61
N THR A 46 -6.91 13.10 8.79
CA THR A 46 -6.99 13.27 7.33
C THR A 46 -8.10 12.42 6.75
N ALA A 47 -8.21 11.17 7.20
CA ALA A 47 -9.23 10.24 6.73
C ALA A 47 -10.65 10.72 7.05
N ASP A 48 -10.90 11.16 8.30
CA ASP A 48 -12.19 11.69 8.74
C ASP A 48 -12.63 12.91 7.94
N ARG A 49 -11.67 13.80 7.63
CA ARG A 49 -11.91 14.97 6.77
C ARG A 49 -12.30 14.52 5.37
N LEU A 50 -11.49 13.68 4.73
CA LEU A 50 -11.74 13.21 3.36
C LEU A 50 -13.06 12.44 3.25
N TRP A 51 -13.41 11.64 4.26
CA TRP A 51 -14.64 10.85 4.28
C TRP A 51 -15.90 11.72 4.12
N LYS A 52 -15.85 12.96 4.62
CA LYS A 52 -16.96 13.92 4.62
C LYS A 52 -16.84 14.96 3.50
N ASP A 53 -15.73 14.97 2.76
CA ASP A 53 -15.41 16.03 1.82
C ASP A 53 -16.15 15.86 0.48
N THR A 54 -17.17 16.69 0.27
CA THR A 54 -17.95 16.71 -0.97
C THR A 54 -17.21 17.38 -2.13
N SER A 55 -16.07 18.04 -1.89
CA SER A 55 -15.26 18.69 -2.92
C SER A 55 -14.32 17.73 -3.67
N LEU A 56 -14.19 16.49 -3.18
CA LEU A 56 -13.40 15.43 -3.83
C LEU A 56 -13.95 15.00 -5.20
N GLY A 57 -15.20 15.34 -5.48
CA GLY A 57 -15.84 15.10 -6.76
C GLY A 57 -16.77 16.25 -7.15
N THR A 58 -17.47 16.07 -8.26
CA THR A 58 -18.36 17.10 -8.82
C THR A 58 -19.84 16.77 -8.62
N ALA A 59 -20.17 15.58 -8.11
CA ALA A 59 -21.54 15.14 -7.87
C ALA A 59 -22.16 15.67 -6.56
N GLY A 60 -21.42 16.44 -5.75
CA GLY A 60 -21.92 16.99 -4.48
C GLY A 60 -22.10 15.96 -3.36
N VAL A 61 -21.49 14.78 -3.51
CA VAL A 61 -21.53 13.69 -2.53
C VAL A 61 -20.12 13.31 -2.08
N SER A 62 -20.03 12.72 -0.88
CA SER A 62 -18.78 12.19 -0.30
C SER A 62 -18.95 10.72 0.08
N CYS A 63 -17.89 10.12 0.63
CA CYS A 63 -17.97 8.77 1.17
C CYS A 63 -19.09 8.65 2.24
N SER A 64 -19.21 9.65 3.11
CA SER A 64 -20.21 9.68 4.18
C SER A 64 -21.65 9.81 3.70
N THR A 65 -21.88 10.27 2.47
CA THR A 65 -23.24 10.31 1.91
C THR A 65 -23.83 8.90 1.79
N CYS A 66 -23.03 7.93 1.37
CA CYS A 66 -23.45 6.52 1.24
C CYS A 66 -23.09 5.67 2.46
N HIS A 67 -21.96 5.97 3.11
CA HIS A 67 -21.42 5.24 4.25
C HIS A 67 -21.28 6.17 5.47
N PRO A 68 -22.39 6.69 6.04
CA PRO A 68 -22.35 7.55 7.20
C PRO A 68 -21.68 6.81 8.38
N ASP A 69 -20.64 7.42 8.94
CA ASP A 69 -19.83 6.85 10.02
C ASP A 69 -19.38 5.39 9.77
N GLY A 70 -19.09 5.06 8.50
CA GLY A 70 -18.65 3.73 8.07
C GLY A 70 -19.76 2.68 8.01
N LYS A 71 -21.03 3.08 8.03
CA LYS A 71 -22.16 2.16 7.86
C LYS A 71 -22.01 1.31 6.60
N ASP A 72 -22.36 0.03 6.72
CA ASP A 72 -22.35 -1.00 5.66
C ASP A 72 -20.94 -1.36 5.13
N LEU A 73 -19.87 -0.84 5.75
CA LEU A 73 -18.52 -1.35 5.53
C LEU A 73 -18.36 -2.71 6.22
N ARG A 74 -17.92 -3.71 5.45
CA ARG A 74 -17.79 -5.09 5.91
C ARG A 74 -16.36 -5.41 6.34
N ALA A 75 -16.20 -6.08 7.48
CA ALA A 75 -14.91 -6.51 8.02
C ALA A 75 -14.20 -7.60 7.21
N GLU A 76 -14.90 -8.24 6.27
CA GLU A 76 -14.30 -9.20 5.34
C GLU A 76 -13.11 -8.58 4.59
N PRO A 77 -11.93 -9.21 4.58
CA PRO A 77 -10.75 -8.61 3.97
C PRO A 77 -10.88 -8.46 2.45
N PHE A 78 -10.20 -7.47 1.91
CA PHE A 78 -9.98 -7.36 0.46
C PHE A 78 -8.79 -8.23 0.02
N PRO A 79 -8.73 -8.70 -1.25
CA PRO A 79 -9.74 -8.51 -2.29
C PRO A 79 -10.99 -9.36 -2.06
N ARG A 80 -12.16 -8.84 -2.46
CA ARG A 80 -13.44 -9.54 -2.31
C ARG A 80 -14.42 -9.13 -3.40
N ARG A 81 -15.47 -9.93 -3.61
CA ARG A 81 -16.55 -9.61 -4.53
C ARG A 81 -17.31 -8.37 -4.05
N ILE A 82 -17.47 -7.40 -4.94
CA ILE A 82 -18.27 -6.21 -4.75
C ILE A 82 -19.40 -6.21 -5.78
N GLU A 83 -20.62 -6.40 -5.31
CA GLU A 83 -21.81 -6.47 -6.15
C GLU A 83 -21.99 -5.20 -7.00
N MET A 84 -21.72 -4.02 -6.43
CA MET A 84 -21.84 -2.74 -7.14
C MET A 84 -20.93 -2.63 -8.36
N ALA A 85 -19.75 -3.26 -8.31
CA ALA A 85 -18.79 -3.29 -9.41
C ALA A 85 -18.94 -4.54 -10.28
N ASN A 86 -19.74 -5.52 -9.84
CA ASN A 86 -19.82 -6.87 -10.42
C ASN A 86 -18.44 -7.52 -10.62
N ASP A 87 -17.51 -7.29 -9.69
CA ASP A 87 -16.12 -7.73 -9.80
C ASP A 87 -15.51 -8.05 -8.42
N ILE A 88 -14.33 -8.69 -8.40
CA ILE A 88 -13.48 -8.85 -7.22
C ILE A 88 -12.46 -7.72 -7.23
N LEU A 89 -12.60 -6.80 -6.29
CA LEU A 89 -11.73 -5.62 -6.20
C LEU A 89 -10.81 -5.72 -5.00
N THR A 90 -9.67 -5.03 -5.06
CA THR A 90 -8.89 -4.61 -3.89
C THR A 90 -9.53 -3.38 -3.24
N LEU A 91 -9.06 -2.99 -2.04
CA LEU A 91 -9.62 -1.84 -1.32
C LEU A 91 -9.37 -0.52 -2.07
N ASP A 92 -8.18 -0.32 -2.60
CA ASP A 92 -7.81 0.87 -3.37
C ASP A 92 -8.57 0.97 -4.69
N GLN A 93 -8.86 -0.16 -5.34
CA GLN A 93 -9.75 -0.22 -6.50
C GLN A 93 -11.18 0.18 -6.12
N MET A 94 -11.71 -0.29 -5.00
CA MET A 94 -13.05 0.10 -4.54
C MET A 94 -13.14 1.58 -4.16
N ILE A 95 -12.10 2.13 -3.50
CA ILE A 95 -12.02 3.57 -3.21
C ILE A 95 -12.04 4.38 -4.51
N ASN A 96 -11.23 4.00 -5.51
CA ASN A 96 -11.20 4.69 -6.80
C ASN A 96 -12.47 4.48 -7.63
N PHE A 97 -13.16 3.35 -7.47
CA PHE A 97 -14.50 3.15 -8.03
C PHE A 97 -15.48 4.20 -7.47
N CYS A 98 -15.52 4.39 -6.15
CA CYS A 98 -16.36 5.41 -5.51
C CYS A 98 -16.00 6.83 -5.99
N MET A 99 -14.71 7.16 -6.04
CA MET A 99 -14.22 8.46 -6.53
C MET A 99 -14.68 8.73 -7.96
N THR A 100 -14.56 7.75 -8.86
CA THR A 100 -14.80 7.96 -10.29
C THR A 100 -16.28 7.90 -10.65
N PHE A 101 -17.03 6.94 -10.09
CA PHE A 101 -18.38 6.63 -10.56
C PHE A 101 -19.48 7.39 -9.80
N PRO A 102 -19.74 7.15 -8.50
CA PRO A 102 -20.65 7.97 -7.70
C PRO A 102 -20.23 9.44 -7.58
N MET A 103 -18.97 9.71 -7.22
CA MET A 103 -18.54 11.07 -6.86
C MET A 103 -18.18 11.95 -8.07
N LYS A 104 -17.94 11.34 -9.24
CA LYS A 104 -17.48 12.05 -10.46
C LYS A 104 -16.23 12.90 -10.21
N GLY A 105 -15.32 12.37 -9.40
CA GLY A 105 -14.00 12.90 -9.10
C GLY A 105 -12.91 12.26 -9.95
N LYS A 106 -11.65 12.46 -9.54
CA LYS A 106 -10.48 11.84 -10.17
C LYS A 106 -10.01 10.64 -9.34
N PRO A 107 -9.45 9.60 -9.97
CA PRO A 107 -8.80 8.53 -9.23
C PRO A 107 -7.62 9.09 -8.43
N LEU A 108 -7.48 8.62 -7.20
CA LEU A 108 -6.33 8.86 -6.35
C LEU A 108 -5.15 8.02 -6.83
N GLN A 109 -3.94 8.58 -6.72
CA GLN A 109 -2.71 7.81 -6.96
C GLN A 109 -2.61 6.69 -5.92
N TRP A 110 -2.16 5.50 -6.33
CA TRP A 110 -2.06 4.33 -5.44
C TRP A 110 -1.28 4.68 -4.17
N ASN A 111 -0.10 5.29 -4.29
CA ASN A 111 0.78 5.58 -3.16
C ASN A 111 0.46 6.90 -2.44
N SER A 112 -0.63 7.57 -2.80
CA SER A 112 -1.05 8.84 -2.19
C SER A 112 -1.34 8.72 -0.69
N ARG A 113 -1.27 9.86 0.00
CA ARG A 113 -1.60 9.95 1.43
C ARG A 113 -3.11 9.77 1.62
N GLU A 114 -3.90 10.30 0.70
CA GLU A 114 -5.36 10.20 0.65
C GLU A 114 -5.81 8.75 0.53
N MET A 115 -5.22 7.97 -0.37
CA MET A 115 -5.52 6.55 -0.50
C MET A 115 -5.22 5.78 0.79
N THR A 116 -4.06 6.06 1.39
CA THR A 116 -3.66 5.43 2.66
C THR A 116 -4.62 5.81 3.81
N ALA A 117 -5.03 7.08 3.86
CA ALA A 117 -5.95 7.60 4.87
C ALA A 117 -7.34 6.95 4.73
N LEU A 118 -7.92 6.96 3.54
CA LEU A 118 -9.24 6.34 3.30
C LEU A 118 -9.22 4.83 3.56
N ALA A 119 -8.15 4.14 3.19
CA ALA A 119 -7.99 2.73 3.53
C ALA A 119 -7.92 2.49 5.04
N ALA A 120 -7.24 3.37 5.79
CA ALA A 120 -7.21 3.33 7.25
C ALA A 120 -8.60 3.56 7.86
N TYR A 121 -9.37 4.51 7.32
CA TYR A 121 -10.76 4.74 7.74
C TYR A 121 -11.62 3.49 7.57
N VAL A 122 -11.57 2.88 6.39
CA VAL A 122 -12.35 1.66 6.10
C VAL A 122 -11.97 0.55 7.08
N LYS A 123 -10.68 0.34 7.32
CA LYS A 123 -10.21 -0.65 8.29
C LYS A 123 -10.72 -0.38 9.71
N ALA A 124 -10.74 0.88 10.14
CA ALA A 124 -11.13 1.25 11.51
C ALA A 124 -12.65 1.16 11.74
N HIS A 125 -13.47 1.32 10.69
CA HIS A 125 -14.92 1.41 10.82
C HIS A 125 -15.70 0.21 10.26
N ALA A 126 -15.03 -0.71 9.55
CA ALA A 126 -15.64 -1.93 9.06
C ALA A 126 -16.12 -2.85 10.20
N LYS A 127 -17.33 -3.41 10.04
CA LYS A 127 -17.98 -4.29 11.02
C LYS A 127 -18.40 -5.62 10.41
#